data_AF-A0A4Y6I7C7-F1
#
_entry.id   AF-A0A4Y6I7C7-F1
#
_cell.length_a   1.000
_cell.length_b   1.000
_cell.length_c   1.000
_cell.angle_alpha   90.00
_cell.angle_beta   90.00
_cell.angle_gamma   90.00
#
_symmetry.space_group_name_H-M   'P 1'
#
loop_
_entity.id
_entity.type
_entity.pdbx_description
1 polymer ?
#
loop_
_entity_poly.entity_id
_entity_poly.type
_entity_poly.pdbx_seq_one_letter_code
_entity_poly.pdbx_strand_id
1 'polypeptide(L)'
;MKNELTALLANKNDEITQYADVEDRKYTLASIKTTLENAYTAAESGKDGADNLEKANKLLNDLKTAVEKAKTDKSMVEKLAPEVKTMLLDRFNKMFELKQYHGVNTTLFDVYNEAAVSYYNQDQKLDLAKLTEIKEKITKGLETANAAKETANTVTPSVKKIGIVKGKQITEARSNNDYEYAIDGNTDLSIPVLGWTDGYGHIAKDSELIFSFKNPTRLKHIILHQFAERVWDNKDKSYIVKNLTLHGQRTNGGWEQIATYNANNQDFAELSKFKDYKFKVPQNMLNNEYKAITLKSNEQTNTWWAVKDVEIVSNEEKKIFIETPVVVSTVDQRQLLNTAPLTYKNPSTETYKKEYLFDNNESTFNTYQNSTYSEVERSWPIIFDFLKPMNIHSINLKQDALLKLPRLKMILVDEENHEVVKQLDNLETLASWKLESEHANKKFKRLKFEYYGEGNDQRTTKKPWQINDIEIL
;
A
#
# COMPACT_ATOMS: atom_id res chain seq x y z
N MET A 1 48.31 -28.71 -22.66
CA MET A 1 46.96 -29.19 -23.04
C MET A 1 46.53 -30.44 -22.27
N LYS A 2 47.09 -31.65 -22.47
CA LYS A 2 46.74 -32.80 -21.59
C LYS A 2 47.01 -32.51 -20.11
N ASN A 3 48.10 -31.80 -19.78
CA ASN A 3 48.40 -31.36 -18.41
C ASN A 3 47.41 -30.31 -17.89
N GLU A 4 46.87 -29.48 -18.78
CA GLU A 4 45.95 -28.38 -18.43
C GLU A 4 44.53 -28.89 -18.21
N LEU A 5 44.06 -29.80 -19.07
CA LEU A 5 42.82 -30.55 -18.85
C LEU A 5 42.91 -31.37 -17.55
N THR A 6 44.04 -32.02 -17.29
CA THR A 6 44.25 -32.79 -16.05
C THR A 6 44.25 -31.89 -14.82
N ALA A 7 44.84 -30.69 -14.89
CA ALA A 7 44.80 -29.72 -13.80
C ALA A 7 43.37 -29.19 -13.55
N LEU A 8 42.61 -28.87 -14.61
CA LEU A 8 41.21 -28.47 -14.49
C LEU A 8 40.34 -29.56 -13.83
N LEU A 9 40.49 -30.81 -14.26
CA LEU A 9 39.78 -31.96 -13.68
C LEU A 9 40.16 -32.19 -12.21
N ALA A 10 41.43 -32.02 -11.84
CA ALA A 10 41.87 -32.15 -10.44
C ALA A 10 41.17 -31.16 -9.50
N ASN A 11 40.78 -29.99 -10.01
CA ASN A 11 40.09 -28.95 -9.25
C ASN A 11 38.55 -29.12 -9.20
N LYS A 12 38.00 -30.20 -9.76
CA LYS A 12 36.54 -30.44 -9.84
C LYS A 12 35.82 -30.22 -8.52
N ASN A 13 36.29 -30.85 -7.44
CA ASN A 13 35.61 -30.79 -6.14
C ASN A 13 35.64 -29.38 -5.55
N ASP A 14 36.77 -28.68 -5.66
CA ASP A 14 36.93 -27.31 -5.16
C ASP A 14 36.04 -26.33 -5.93
N GLU A 15 35.91 -26.52 -7.24
CA GLU A 15 35.03 -25.68 -8.07
C GLU A 15 33.55 -25.99 -7.77
N ILE A 16 33.13 -27.26 -7.80
CA ILE A 16 31.73 -27.69 -7.57
C ILE A 16 31.19 -27.24 -6.21
N THR A 17 32.02 -27.27 -5.17
CA THR A 17 31.61 -26.90 -3.80
C THR A 17 31.16 -25.44 -3.70
N GLN A 18 31.65 -24.56 -4.57
CA GLN A 18 31.26 -23.14 -4.60
C GLN A 18 29.81 -22.89 -5.03
N TYR A 19 29.13 -23.92 -5.55
CA TYR A 19 27.75 -23.89 -6.05
C TYR A 19 26.80 -24.73 -5.19
N ALA A 20 27.22 -25.09 -3.97
CA ALA A 20 26.34 -25.72 -3.00
C ALA A 20 25.27 -24.72 -2.53
N ASP A 21 24.06 -25.22 -2.36
CA ASP A 21 22.97 -24.44 -1.80
C ASP A 21 23.20 -24.17 -0.31
N VAL A 22 22.96 -22.92 0.10
CA VAL A 22 22.93 -22.51 1.50
C VAL A 22 21.48 -22.47 1.95
N GLU A 23 21.16 -23.07 3.09
CA GLU A 23 19.79 -23.25 3.60
C GLU A 23 19.03 -21.92 3.68
N ASP A 24 19.63 -20.88 4.26
CA ASP A 24 18.99 -19.58 4.49
C ASP A 24 18.88 -18.69 3.24
N ARG A 25 19.43 -19.10 2.10
CA ARG A 25 19.33 -18.33 0.85
C ARG A 25 18.02 -18.63 0.14
N LYS A 26 17.33 -17.58 -0.30
CA LYS A 26 16.12 -17.72 -1.11
C LYS A 26 16.38 -18.22 -2.54
N TYR A 27 17.62 -18.10 -3.02
CA TYR A 27 18.03 -18.61 -4.32
C TYR A 27 18.82 -19.91 -4.22
N THR A 28 18.87 -20.64 -5.34
CA THR A 28 19.62 -21.89 -5.51
C THR A 28 20.65 -21.76 -6.63
N LEU A 29 21.76 -22.49 -6.50
CA LEU A 29 22.77 -22.68 -7.54
C LEU A 29 22.78 -24.13 -8.08
N ALA A 30 21.78 -24.95 -7.71
CA ALA A 30 21.75 -26.38 -8.02
C ALA A 30 21.76 -26.70 -9.53
N SER A 31 21.07 -25.90 -10.35
CA SER A 31 21.07 -26.08 -11.82
C SER A 31 22.43 -25.77 -12.44
N ILE A 32 23.12 -24.74 -11.93
CA ILE A 32 24.48 -24.37 -12.32
C ILE A 32 25.44 -25.50 -11.91
N LYS A 33 25.34 -25.97 -10.67
CA LYS A 33 26.12 -27.09 -10.13
C LYS A 33 25.96 -28.35 -11.00
N THR A 34 24.72 -28.76 -11.28
CA THR A 34 24.42 -29.95 -12.09
C THR A 34 25.00 -29.84 -13.49
N THR A 35 24.87 -28.68 -14.14
CA THR A 35 25.43 -28.43 -15.48
C THR A 35 26.96 -28.53 -15.47
N LEU A 36 27.59 -27.99 -14.43
CA LEU A 36 29.04 -28.03 -14.27
C LEU A 36 29.53 -29.46 -13.95
N GLU A 37 28.84 -30.22 -13.10
CA GLU A 37 29.14 -31.63 -12.81
C GLU A 37 29.07 -32.50 -14.07
N ASN A 38 28.07 -32.26 -14.93
CA ASN A 38 27.95 -32.94 -16.23
C ASN A 38 29.12 -32.60 -17.16
N ALA A 39 29.56 -31.34 -17.21
CA ALA A 39 30.71 -30.93 -18.01
C ALA A 39 32.01 -31.58 -17.52
N TYR A 40 32.23 -31.63 -16.20
CA TYR A 40 33.36 -32.35 -15.61
C TYR A 40 33.31 -33.85 -15.92
N THR A 41 32.14 -34.48 -15.79
CA THR A 41 31.96 -35.92 -16.07
C THR A 41 32.19 -36.26 -17.54
N ALA A 42 31.72 -35.41 -18.46
CA ALA A 42 31.97 -35.55 -19.89
C ALA A 42 33.47 -35.41 -20.22
N ALA A 43 34.16 -34.44 -19.59
CA ALA A 43 35.59 -34.24 -19.75
C ALA A 43 36.42 -35.41 -19.18
N GLU A 44 36.03 -35.97 -18.03
CA GLU A 44 36.66 -37.17 -17.44
C GLU A 44 36.50 -38.38 -18.36
N SER A 45 35.28 -38.66 -18.81
CA SER A 45 34.97 -39.81 -19.67
C SER A 45 35.61 -39.71 -21.06
N GLY A 46 35.73 -38.50 -21.59
CA GLY A 46 36.33 -38.24 -22.91
C GLY A 46 37.86 -38.20 -22.91
N LYS A 47 38.50 -38.02 -21.74
CA LYS A 47 39.96 -37.86 -21.62
C LYS A 47 40.73 -39.10 -22.09
N ASP A 48 40.21 -40.29 -21.81
CA ASP A 48 40.87 -41.56 -22.12
C ASP A 48 40.68 -42.01 -23.58
N GLY A 49 39.65 -41.48 -24.27
CA GLY A 49 39.37 -41.73 -25.71
C GLY A 49 39.80 -40.60 -26.66
N ALA A 50 40.54 -39.61 -26.16
CA ALA A 50 41.07 -38.50 -26.94
C ALA A 50 42.38 -38.89 -27.65
N ASP A 51 42.26 -39.71 -28.70
CA ASP A 51 43.39 -40.27 -29.45
C ASP A 51 44.14 -39.24 -30.32
N ASN A 52 43.59 -38.03 -30.49
CA ASN A 52 44.22 -36.94 -31.23
C ASN A 52 44.09 -35.59 -30.49
N LEU A 53 44.97 -34.65 -30.87
CA LEU A 53 45.08 -33.33 -30.25
C LEU A 53 43.77 -32.53 -30.31
N GLU A 54 43.02 -32.69 -31.39
CA GLU A 54 41.77 -31.96 -31.68
C GLU A 54 40.65 -32.33 -30.70
N LYS A 55 40.46 -33.63 -30.41
CA LYS A 55 39.48 -34.09 -29.40
C LYS A 55 39.84 -33.59 -28.00
N ALA A 56 41.12 -33.65 -27.62
CA ALA A 56 41.58 -33.14 -26.32
C ALA A 56 41.39 -31.63 -26.19
N ASN A 57 41.58 -30.88 -27.29
CA ASN A 57 41.32 -29.44 -27.36
C ASN A 57 39.86 -29.09 -27.17
N LYS A 58 38.98 -29.85 -27.83
CA LYS A 58 37.53 -29.64 -27.71
C LYS A 58 37.07 -29.83 -26.26
N LEU A 59 37.46 -30.94 -25.62
CA LEU A 59 37.11 -31.22 -24.22
C LEU A 59 37.63 -30.14 -23.25
N LEU A 60 38.87 -29.67 -23.46
CA LEU A 60 39.44 -28.58 -22.68
C LEU A 60 38.65 -27.28 -22.83
N ASN A 61 38.30 -26.91 -24.06
CA ASN A 61 37.54 -25.70 -24.33
C ASN A 61 36.11 -25.79 -23.80
N ASP A 62 35.41 -26.91 -24.01
CA ASP A 62 34.05 -27.13 -23.52
C ASP A 62 34.01 -27.04 -21.98
N LEU A 63 34.97 -27.65 -21.28
CA LEU A 63 35.08 -27.55 -19.83
C LEU A 63 35.40 -26.13 -19.36
N LYS A 64 36.36 -25.44 -20.00
CA LYS A 64 36.66 -24.03 -19.68
C LYS A 64 35.44 -23.14 -19.86
N THR A 65 34.70 -23.30 -20.95
CA THR A 65 33.46 -22.57 -21.21
C THR A 65 32.41 -22.87 -20.14
N ALA A 66 32.25 -24.12 -19.73
CA ALA A 66 31.31 -24.49 -18.67
C ALA A 66 31.68 -23.87 -17.31
N VAL A 67 32.96 -23.90 -16.93
CA VAL A 67 33.46 -23.27 -15.69
C VAL A 67 33.21 -21.76 -15.73
N GLU A 68 33.54 -21.09 -16.83
CA GLU A 68 33.37 -19.64 -16.93
C GLU A 68 31.89 -19.22 -16.97
N LYS A 69 31.04 -20.03 -17.61
CA LYS A 69 29.59 -19.85 -17.57
C LYS A 69 29.06 -20.03 -16.16
N ALA A 70 29.50 -21.05 -15.41
CA ALA A 70 29.05 -21.27 -14.05
C ALA A 70 29.39 -20.09 -13.13
N LYS A 71 30.60 -19.55 -13.22
CA LYS A 71 31.02 -18.33 -12.49
C LYS A 71 30.14 -17.12 -12.84
N THR A 72 29.88 -16.93 -14.13
CA THR A 72 29.03 -15.84 -14.63
C THR A 72 27.60 -15.98 -14.10
N ASP A 73 26.99 -17.15 -14.25
CA ASP A 73 25.62 -17.41 -13.82
C ASP A 73 25.48 -17.29 -12.30
N LYS A 74 26.47 -17.75 -11.52
CA LYS A 74 26.50 -17.56 -10.06
C LYS A 74 26.50 -16.08 -9.69
N SER A 75 27.41 -15.30 -10.27
CA SER A 75 27.48 -13.85 -10.05
C SER A 75 26.15 -13.15 -10.41
N MET A 76 25.50 -13.60 -11.50
CA MET A 76 24.17 -13.12 -11.87
C MET A 76 23.13 -13.46 -10.81
N VAL A 77 23.02 -14.71 -10.36
CA VAL A 77 22.04 -15.10 -9.32
C VAL A 77 22.26 -14.31 -8.03
N GLU A 78 23.51 -14.19 -7.58
CA GLU A 78 23.86 -13.48 -6.33
C GLU A 78 23.54 -11.98 -6.42
N LYS A 79 23.56 -11.39 -7.62
CA LYS A 79 23.15 -10.01 -7.88
C LYS A 79 21.64 -9.85 -8.06
N LEU A 80 20.98 -10.75 -8.80
CA LEU A 80 19.55 -10.64 -9.14
C LEU A 80 18.66 -10.87 -7.91
N ALA A 81 19.02 -11.80 -7.02
CA ALA A 81 18.19 -12.12 -5.86
C ALA A 81 17.90 -10.91 -4.94
N PRO A 82 18.91 -10.10 -4.51
CA PRO A 82 18.65 -8.88 -3.75
C PRO A 82 17.98 -7.80 -4.61
N GLU A 83 18.32 -7.67 -5.89
CA GLU A 83 17.68 -6.70 -6.79
C GLU A 83 16.16 -6.93 -6.89
N VAL A 84 15.74 -8.17 -7.12
CA VAL A 84 14.31 -8.54 -7.17
C VAL A 84 13.62 -8.30 -5.83
N LYS A 85 14.28 -8.61 -4.71
CA LYS A 85 13.74 -8.30 -3.38
C LYS A 85 13.49 -6.80 -3.21
N THR A 86 14.47 -5.96 -3.56
CA THR A 86 14.34 -4.50 -3.52
C THR A 86 13.18 -4.03 -4.40
N MET A 87 13.06 -4.53 -5.63
CA MET A 87 11.94 -4.17 -6.52
C MET A 87 10.56 -4.50 -5.91
N LEU A 88 10.44 -5.61 -5.17
CA LEU A 88 9.21 -5.99 -4.47
C LEU A 88 8.90 -5.08 -3.27
N LEU A 89 9.93 -4.66 -2.53
CA LEU A 89 9.79 -3.74 -1.40
C LEU A 89 9.42 -2.32 -1.86
N ASP A 90 10.00 -1.86 -2.96
CA ASP A 90 9.75 -0.53 -3.53
C ASP A 90 8.34 -0.37 -4.14
N ARG A 91 7.52 -1.43 -4.15
CA ARG A 91 6.21 -1.43 -4.82
C ARG A 91 5.30 -0.29 -4.36
N PHE A 92 5.23 -0.05 -3.05
CA PHE A 92 4.32 0.95 -2.50
C PHE A 92 4.79 2.36 -2.84
N ASN A 93 6.09 2.63 -2.73
CA ASN A 93 6.69 3.88 -3.17
C ASN A 93 6.37 4.15 -4.65
N LYS A 94 6.59 3.18 -5.54
CA LYS A 94 6.27 3.29 -6.97
C LYS A 94 4.78 3.53 -7.21
N MET A 95 3.92 2.87 -6.46
CA MET A 95 2.48 3.07 -6.56
C MET A 95 2.03 4.43 -6.02
N PHE A 96 2.67 5.00 -5.00
CA PHE A 96 2.35 6.36 -4.54
C PHE A 96 2.63 7.40 -5.63
N GLU A 97 3.67 7.22 -6.45
CA GLU A 97 3.95 8.07 -7.64
C GLU A 97 2.80 8.05 -8.67
N LEU A 98 1.97 7.00 -8.64
CA LEU A 98 0.95 6.71 -9.65
C LEU A 98 -0.50 6.82 -9.13
N LYS A 99 -0.72 7.10 -7.84
CA LYS A 99 -2.05 7.07 -7.19
C LYS A 99 -3.14 7.91 -7.88
N GLN A 100 -2.75 8.98 -8.58
CA GLN A 100 -3.68 9.90 -9.24
C GLN A 100 -4.19 9.38 -10.60
N TYR A 101 -3.55 8.37 -11.17
CA TYR A 101 -3.87 7.85 -12.51
C TYR A 101 -4.80 6.65 -12.41
N HIS A 102 -6.06 6.88 -12.75
CA HIS A 102 -7.11 5.88 -12.60
C HIS A 102 -6.83 4.60 -13.42
N GLY A 103 -6.99 3.44 -12.79
CA GLY A 103 -6.79 2.09 -13.34
C GLY A 103 -5.34 1.61 -13.33
N VAL A 104 -4.38 2.50 -13.11
CA VAL A 104 -2.94 2.19 -13.23
C VAL A 104 -2.47 1.40 -12.00
N ASN A 105 -2.74 1.89 -10.80
CA ASN A 105 -2.30 1.23 -9.57
C ASN A 105 -3.04 -0.07 -9.33
N THR A 106 -4.33 -0.15 -9.64
CA THR A 106 -5.10 -1.41 -9.53
C THR A 106 -4.44 -2.54 -10.33
N THR A 107 -3.95 -2.24 -11.54
CA THR A 107 -3.27 -3.20 -12.42
C THR A 107 -1.85 -3.49 -11.94
N LEU A 108 -1.10 -2.45 -11.57
CA LEU A 108 0.28 -2.59 -11.07
C LEU A 108 0.33 -3.37 -9.75
N PHE A 109 -0.67 -3.23 -8.89
CA PHE A 109 -0.83 -3.99 -7.66
C PHE A 109 -0.85 -5.51 -7.94
N ASP A 110 -1.62 -5.94 -8.94
CA ASP A 110 -1.73 -7.35 -9.31
C ASP A 110 -0.39 -7.90 -9.82
N VAL A 111 0.33 -7.12 -10.63
CA VAL A 111 1.68 -7.48 -11.09
C VAL A 111 2.62 -7.71 -9.90
N TYR A 112 2.64 -6.78 -8.94
CA TYR A 112 3.49 -6.91 -7.75
C TYR A 112 3.06 -8.07 -6.86
N ASN A 113 1.76 -8.28 -6.64
CA ASN A 113 1.28 -9.38 -5.82
C ASN A 113 1.63 -10.74 -6.44
N GLU A 114 1.45 -10.90 -7.76
CA GLU A 114 1.84 -12.15 -8.43
C GLU A 114 3.37 -12.36 -8.46
N ALA A 115 4.15 -11.28 -8.59
CA ALA A 115 5.60 -11.33 -8.50
C ALA A 115 6.07 -11.70 -7.09
N ALA A 116 5.44 -11.15 -6.04
CA ALA A 116 5.71 -11.49 -4.64
C ALA A 116 5.37 -12.96 -4.35
N VAL A 117 4.21 -13.45 -4.81
CA VAL A 117 3.85 -14.88 -4.71
C VAL A 117 4.87 -15.77 -5.41
N SER A 118 5.31 -15.37 -6.62
CA SER A 118 6.33 -16.11 -7.36
C SER A 118 7.68 -16.13 -6.65
N TYR A 119 8.03 -15.04 -5.96
CA TYR A 119 9.26 -14.95 -5.18
C TYR A 119 9.16 -15.75 -3.88
N TYR A 120 8.07 -15.67 -3.13
CA TYR A 120 7.93 -16.22 -1.76
C TYR A 120 7.20 -17.55 -1.66
N ASN A 121 6.87 -18.21 -2.78
CA ASN A 121 6.35 -19.57 -2.75
C ASN A 121 7.26 -20.45 -1.86
N GLN A 122 6.69 -20.98 -0.76
CA GLN A 122 7.45 -21.34 0.44
C GLN A 122 8.39 -22.54 0.22
N ASP A 123 8.09 -23.40 -0.75
CA ASP A 123 8.81 -24.66 -0.97
C ASP A 123 9.85 -24.60 -2.10
N GLN A 124 10.06 -23.42 -2.72
CA GLN A 124 10.95 -23.30 -3.88
C GLN A 124 12.04 -22.25 -3.67
N LYS A 125 13.31 -22.68 -3.81
CA LYS A 125 14.43 -21.76 -4.04
C LYS A 125 14.39 -21.26 -5.47
N LEU A 126 14.81 -20.01 -5.67
CA LEU A 126 14.76 -19.34 -6.96
C LEU A 126 16.09 -19.56 -7.71
N ASP A 127 16.02 -20.09 -8.92
CA ASP A 127 17.18 -20.15 -9.81
C ASP A 127 17.29 -18.88 -10.66
N LEU A 128 18.30 -18.83 -11.54
CA LEU A 128 18.52 -17.69 -12.44
C LEU A 128 17.32 -17.41 -13.33
N ALA A 129 16.67 -18.45 -13.86
CA ALA A 129 15.54 -18.32 -14.77
C ALA A 129 14.35 -17.69 -14.05
N LYS A 130 14.02 -18.17 -12.84
CA LYS A 130 12.89 -17.66 -12.07
C LYS A 130 13.13 -16.23 -11.58
N LEU A 131 14.34 -15.90 -11.14
CA LEU A 131 14.68 -14.53 -10.76
C LEU A 131 14.54 -13.56 -11.95
N THR A 132 15.00 -13.98 -13.14
CA THR A 132 14.89 -13.19 -14.37
C THR A 132 13.42 -12.99 -14.75
N GLU A 133 12.61 -14.04 -14.72
CA GLU A 133 11.16 -13.98 -15.00
C GLU A 133 10.45 -12.98 -14.08
N ILE A 134 10.71 -13.04 -12.77
CA ILE A 134 10.10 -12.12 -11.79
C ILE A 134 10.53 -10.67 -12.07
N LYS A 135 11.82 -10.45 -12.32
CA LYS A 135 12.35 -9.12 -12.66
C LYS A 135 11.70 -8.56 -13.92
N GLU A 136 11.65 -9.34 -15.00
CA GLU A 136 11.04 -8.94 -16.27
C GLU A 136 9.56 -8.61 -16.12
N LYS A 137 8.84 -9.41 -15.31
CA LYS A 137 7.43 -9.16 -15.01
C LYS A 137 7.22 -7.80 -14.32
N ILE A 138 8.00 -7.48 -13.29
CA ILE A 138 7.90 -6.19 -12.61
C ILE A 138 8.29 -5.04 -13.55
N THR A 139 9.40 -5.18 -14.27
CA THR A 139 9.88 -4.16 -15.23
C THR A 139 8.82 -3.86 -16.29
N LYS A 140 8.26 -4.88 -16.94
CA LYS A 140 7.21 -4.71 -17.95
C LYS A 140 5.93 -4.11 -17.37
N GLY A 141 5.57 -4.49 -16.15
CA GLY A 141 4.45 -3.90 -15.41
C GLY A 141 4.64 -2.40 -15.18
N LEU A 142 5.84 -1.99 -14.74
CA LEU A 142 6.21 -0.59 -14.55
C LEU A 142 6.25 0.19 -15.87
N GLU A 143 6.79 -0.38 -16.94
CA GLU A 143 6.78 0.23 -18.28
C GLU A 143 5.34 0.47 -18.76
N THR A 144 4.48 -0.54 -18.60
CA THR A 144 3.06 -0.45 -18.97
C THR A 144 2.35 0.62 -18.13
N ALA A 145 2.60 0.65 -16.81
CA ALA A 145 2.02 1.64 -15.91
C ALA A 145 2.46 3.06 -16.27
N ASN A 146 3.74 3.25 -16.61
CA ASN A 146 4.27 4.55 -17.02
C ASN A 146 3.69 5.03 -18.34
N ALA A 147 3.56 4.15 -19.35
CA ALA A 147 2.89 4.48 -20.60
C ALA A 147 1.41 4.83 -20.40
N ALA A 148 0.73 4.15 -19.48
CA ALA A 148 -0.68 4.41 -19.17
C ALA A 148 -0.91 5.81 -18.55
N LYS A 149 0.08 6.44 -17.90
CA LYS A 149 -0.05 7.79 -17.31
C LYS A 149 -0.48 8.85 -18.31
N GLU A 150 -0.03 8.73 -19.55
CA GLU A 150 -0.28 9.73 -20.60
C GLU A 150 -1.78 9.83 -20.91
N THR A 151 -2.46 8.68 -20.96
CA THR A 151 -3.86 8.57 -21.36
C THR A 151 -4.82 8.39 -20.18
N ALA A 152 -4.33 7.96 -19.01
CA ALA A 152 -5.13 7.77 -17.82
C ALA A 152 -5.88 9.06 -17.43
N ASN A 153 -7.14 8.86 -17.03
CA ASN A 153 -7.91 9.92 -16.39
C ASN A 153 -7.37 10.15 -14.98
N THR A 154 -7.50 11.38 -14.49
CA THR A 154 -7.19 11.74 -13.12
C THR A 154 -8.37 12.51 -12.55
N VAL A 155 -8.59 12.39 -11.24
CA VAL A 155 -9.59 13.17 -10.52
C VAL A 155 -8.89 14.06 -9.50
N THR A 156 -9.17 15.36 -9.56
CA THR A 156 -8.59 16.34 -8.63
C THR A 156 -9.70 16.93 -7.78
N PRO A 157 -9.73 16.63 -6.46
CA PRO A 157 -10.68 17.23 -5.55
C PRO A 157 -10.27 18.67 -5.21
N SER A 158 -11.26 19.52 -5.03
CA SER A 158 -11.12 20.90 -4.59
C SER A 158 -12.38 21.34 -3.86
N VAL A 159 -12.35 22.51 -3.23
CA VAL A 159 -13.43 22.98 -2.38
C VAL A 159 -13.77 24.43 -2.61
N LYS A 160 -15.00 24.80 -2.27
CA LYS A 160 -15.45 26.19 -2.22
C LYS A 160 -16.38 26.41 -1.03
N LYS A 161 -16.16 27.50 -0.29
CA LYS A 161 -16.87 27.84 0.96
C LYS A 161 -16.84 26.72 2.02
N ILE A 162 -15.87 25.82 1.95
CA ILE A 162 -15.57 24.83 2.99
C ILE A 162 -14.06 24.74 3.15
N GLY A 163 -13.64 24.29 4.31
CA GLY A 163 -12.24 24.00 4.61
C GLY A 163 -12.14 22.78 5.51
N ILE A 164 -10.97 22.14 5.50
CA ILE A 164 -10.64 21.10 6.48
C ILE A 164 -10.82 21.66 7.90
N VAL A 165 -11.60 20.97 8.73
CA VAL A 165 -11.76 21.37 10.14
C VAL A 165 -10.41 21.26 10.85
N LYS A 166 -10.04 22.33 11.56
CA LYS A 166 -8.71 22.44 12.19
C LYS A 166 -8.61 21.58 13.45
N GLY A 167 -7.44 21.00 13.66
CA GLY A 167 -7.15 19.99 14.70
C GLY A 167 -7.26 20.41 16.18
N LYS A 168 -7.69 21.64 16.51
CA LYS A 168 -8.09 21.99 17.90
C LYS A 168 -9.58 21.78 18.16
N GLN A 169 -10.39 21.60 17.11
CA GLN A 169 -11.85 21.44 17.21
C GLN A 169 -12.31 19.99 17.02
N ILE A 170 -11.57 19.24 16.22
CA ILE A 170 -11.62 17.79 16.14
C ILE A 170 -10.31 17.31 16.75
N THR A 171 -10.35 16.31 17.61
CA THR A 171 -9.15 15.92 18.37
C THR A 171 -8.16 15.06 17.59
N GLU A 172 -8.24 15.11 16.28
CA GLU A 172 -7.24 14.56 15.39
C GLU A 172 -6.23 15.65 15.01
N ALA A 173 -4.99 15.47 15.45
CA ALA A 173 -3.86 15.94 14.66
C ALA A 173 -3.64 14.91 13.53
N ARG A 174 -4.54 14.90 12.55
CA ARG A 174 -4.25 14.30 11.25
C ARG A 174 -3.31 15.24 10.52
N SER A 175 -2.03 14.89 10.47
CA SER A 175 -1.16 15.29 9.36
C SER A 175 -1.65 14.75 8.00
N ASN A 176 -2.73 13.95 8.01
CA ASN A 176 -3.38 13.27 6.88
C ASN A 176 -4.84 13.69 6.71
N ASN A 177 -5.21 14.96 6.85
CA ASN A 177 -6.54 15.41 6.46
C ASN A 177 -6.43 16.26 5.19
N ASP A 178 -6.79 15.65 4.08
CA ASP A 178 -6.72 16.20 2.72
C ASP A 178 -8.03 15.91 2.00
N TYR A 179 -8.40 16.76 1.04
CA TYR A 179 -9.58 16.55 0.21
C TYR A 179 -9.45 15.33 -0.70
N GLU A 180 -8.23 14.86 -1.01
CA GLU A 180 -7.98 13.60 -1.71
C GLU A 180 -8.66 12.40 -1.05
N TYR A 181 -8.77 12.41 0.27
CA TYR A 181 -9.38 11.35 1.05
C TYR A 181 -10.90 11.28 0.92
N ALA A 182 -11.55 12.29 0.34
CA ALA A 182 -12.96 12.20 0.01
C ALA A 182 -13.22 11.30 -1.22
N ILE A 183 -12.17 10.83 -1.90
CA ILE A 183 -12.27 10.06 -3.15
C ILE A 183 -11.10 9.09 -3.31
N ASP A 184 -10.64 8.46 -2.23
CA ASP A 184 -9.56 7.47 -2.28
C ASP A 184 -10.07 6.02 -2.28
N GLY A 185 -11.39 5.82 -2.28
CA GLY A 185 -12.05 4.52 -2.27
C GLY A 185 -12.01 3.82 -0.90
N ASN A 186 -11.49 4.47 0.14
CA ASN A 186 -11.46 3.93 1.50
C ASN A 186 -12.51 4.61 2.37
N THR A 187 -13.53 3.86 2.77
CA THR A 187 -14.61 4.39 3.61
C THR A 187 -14.32 4.29 5.12
N ASP A 188 -13.23 3.68 5.55
CA ASP A 188 -13.04 3.30 6.96
C ASP A 188 -12.05 4.20 7.72
N LEU A 189 -10.97 4.64 7.08
CA LEU A 189 -9.82 5.26 7.75
C LEU A 189 -9.66 6.74 7.37
N SER A 190 -9.68 7.04 6.08
CA SER A 190 -9.39 8.35 5.49
C SER A 190 -10.65 9.21 5.38
N ILE A 191 -11.30 9.51 6.50
CA ILE A 191 -12.53 10.33 6.53
C ILE A 191 -12.18 11.82 6.71
N PRO A 192 -12.16 12.67 5.66
CA PRO A 192 -11.99 14.10 5.85
C PRO A 192 -13.23 14.74 6.47
N VAL A 193 -13.00 15.61 7.45
CA VAL A 193 -14.05 16.41 8.10
C VAL A 193 -13.93 17.87 7.67
N LEU A 194 -15.02 18.37 7.11
CA LEU A 194 -15.14 19.66 6.44
C LEU A 194 -16.06 20.58 7.23
N GLY A 195 -15.67 21.84 7.39
CA GLY A 195 -16.42 22.90 8.05
C GLY A 195 -16.57 24.12 7.14
N TRP A 196 -16.79 25.29 7.73
CA TRP A 196 -16.74 26.57 7.01
C TRP A 196 -15.35 26.78 6.34
N THR A 197 -15.24 27.76 5.44
CA THR A 197 -14.02 28.12 4.70
C THR A 197 -12.71 28.13 5.51
N ASP A 198 -12.75 28.57 6.77
CA ASP A 198 -11.58 28.66 7.64
C ASP A 198 -11.35 27.41 8.51
N GLY A 199 -12.17 26.38 8.33
CA GLY A 199 -12.21 25.16 9.13
C GLY A 199 -12.88 25.34 10.49
N TYR A 200 -13.50 26.49 10.76
CA TYR A 200 -14.19 26.80 12.01
C TYR A 200 -15.70 26.91 11.78
N GLY A 201 -16.50 26.10 12.47
CA GLY A 201 -17.96 26.13 12.35
C GLY A 201 -18.55 25.26 11.23
N HIS A 202 -19.87 25.34 11.07
CA HIS A 202 -20.68 24.39 10.30
C HIS A 202 -20.64 24.64 8.78
N ILE A 203 -21.09 23.65 8.00
CA ILE A 203 -21.25 23.79 6.56
C ILE A 203 -22.27 24.88 6.25
N ALA A 204 -21.84 25.88 5.48
CA ALA A 204 -22.67 27.01 5.05
C ALA A 204 -23.50 26.64 3.82
N LYS A 205 -24.46 27.51 3.47
CA LYS A 205 -25.12 27.43 2.17
C LYS A 205 -24.11 27.68 1.03
N ASP A 206 -24.30 26.96 -0.08
CA ASP A 206 -23.44 27.01 -1.27
C ASP A 206 -21.99 26.55 -1.04
N SER A 207 -21.73 25.85 0.07
CA SER A 207 -20.53 25.05 0.28
C SER A 207 -20.47 23.90 -0.73
N GLU A 208 -19.30 23.68 -1.33
CA GLU A 208 -19.10 22.80 -2.48
C GLU A 208 -17.84 21.93 -2.31
N LEU A 209 -17.99 20.62 -2.57
CA LEU A 209 -16.89 19.68 -2.80
C LEU A 209 -16.89 19.32 -4.28
N ILE A 210 -15.80 19.64 -4.97
CA ILE A 210 -15.68 19.65 -6.43
C ILE A 210 -14.66 18.60 -6.86
N PHE A 211 -15.00 17.80 -7.87
CA PHE A 211 -14.11 16.81 -8.47
C PHE A 211 -13.91 17.14 -9.95
N SER A 212 -12.68 17.50 -10.33
CA SER A 212 -12.33 17.84 -11.70
C SER A 212 -11.65 16.66 -12.39
N PHE A 213 -12.05 16.35 -13.61
CA PHE A 213 -11.49 15.26 -14.40
C PHE A 213 -10.51 15.80 -15.45
N LYS A 214 -9.35 15.16 -15.60
CA LYS A 214 -8.43 15.45 -16.71
C LYS A 214 -9.11 15.18 -18.06
N ASN A 215 -9.79 14.04 -18.15
CA ASN A 215 -10.56 13.65 -19.32
C ASN A 215 -12.06 13.76 -18.98
N PRO A 216 -12.85 14.51 -19.78
CA PRO A 216 -14.30 14.58 -19.59
C PRO A 216 -14.93 13.19 -19.52
N THR A 217 -15.80 13.00 -18.54
CA THR A 217 -16.32 11.68 -18.16
C THR A 217 -17.84 11.65 -18.24
N ARG A 218 -18.39 10.55 -18.77
CA ARG A 218 -19.82 10.24 -18.71
C ARG A 218 -20.14 9.52 -17.42
N LEU A 219 -21.18 9.95 -16.73
CA LEU A 219 -21.51 9.48 -15.39
C LEU A 219 -22.74 8.58 -15.42
N LYS A 220 -22.69 7.48 -14.66
CA LYS A 220 -23.86 6.63 -14.39
C LYS A 220 -24.54 7.05 -13.09
N HIS A 221 -23.75 7.16 -12.03
CA HIS A 221 -24.21 7.58 -10.72
C HIS A 221 -23.02 7.95 -9.84
N ILE A 222 -23.34 8.59 -8.72
CA ILE A 222 -22.38 8.89 -7.66
C ILE A 222 -22.96 8.36 -6.35
N ILE A 223 -22.14 7.74 -5.52
CA ILE A 223 -22.51 7.38 -4.16
C ILE A 223 -21.70 8.25 -3.21
N LEU A 224 -22.39 9.02 -2.38
CA LEU A 224 -21.77 9.79 -1.32
C LEU A 224 -21.88 8.99 -0.02
N HIS A 225 -20.74 8.58 0.52
CA HIS A 225 -20.62 7.95 1.82
C HIS A 225 -20.29 9.01 2.87
N GLN A 226 -21.09 9.09 3.93
CA GLN A 226 -21.01 10.10 4.97
C GLN A 226 -21.04 9.44 6.34
N PHE A 227 -20.52 10.15 7.34
CA PHE A 227 -20.48 9.62 8.70
C PHE A 227 -21.82 9.74 9.43
N ALA A 228 -22.41 8.60 9.76
CA ALA A 228 -23.47 8.48 10.75
C ALA A 228 -23.33 7.16 11.50
N GLU A 229 -22.71 7.21 12.66
CA GLU A 229 -22.40 6.05 13.48
C GLU A 229 -22.66 6.34 14.96
N ARG A 230 -22.93 5.27 15.71
CA ARG A 230 -22.92 5.32 17.16
C ARG A 230 -21.48 5.29 17.63
N VAL A 231 -21.02 6.34 18.30
CA VAL A 231 -19.61 6.43 18.74
C VAL A 231 -19.43 5.82 20.13
N TRP A 232 -18.18 5.72 20.58
CA TRP A 232 -17.77 5.05 21.82
C TRP A 232 -18.53 5.47 23.09
N ASP A 233 -19.09 6.69 23.16
CA ASP A 233 -19.89 7.15 24.30
C ASP A 233 -21.38 6.74 24.23
N ASN A 234 -21.72 5.80 23.34
CA ASN A 234 -23.08 5.35 23.02
C ASN A 234 -24.02 6.47 22.52
N LYS A 235 -23.47 7.61 22.08
CA LYS A 235 -24.26 8.66 21.46
C LYS A 235 -24.23 8.54 19.95
N ASP A 236 -25.39 8.78 19.37
CA ASP A 236 -25.55 8.83 17.93
C ASP A 236 -24.95 10.15 17.43
N LYS A 237 -24.00 10.07 16.49
CA LYS A 237 -23.36 11.24 15.87
C LYS A 237 -23.53 11.18 14.36
N SER A 238 -23.96 12.29 13.77
CA SER A 238 -24.12 12.46 12.34
C SER A 238 -23.40 13.71 11.86
N TYR A 239 -22.53 13.54 10.87
CA TYR A 239 -21.81 14.60 10.17
C TYR A 239 -22.21 14.60 8.69
N ILE A 240 -23.53 14.52 8.48
CA ILE A 240 -24.19 14.48 7.18
C ILE A 240 -24.70 15.88 6.82
N VAL A 241 -24.49 16.29 5.57
CA VAL A 241 -25.09 17.53 5.06
C VAL A 241 -26.57 17.29 4.78
N LYS A 242 -27.46 18.09 5.36
CA LYS A 242 -28.92 17.86 5.28
C LYS A 242 -29.46 17.86 3.83
N ASN A 243 -29.08 18.85 3.02
CA ASN A 243 -29.58 19.04 1.66
C ASN A 243 -28.41 19.26 0.70
N LEU A 244 -28.23 18.34 -0.25
CA LEU A 244 -27.19 18.40 -1.27
C LEU A 244 -27.77 18.31 -2.68
N THR A 245 -27.11 19.00 -3.61
CA THR A 245 -27.37 18.91 -5.04
C THR A 245 -26.08 18.56 -5.76
N LEU A 246 -26.13 17.49 -6.55
CA LEU A 246 -25.09 17.13 -7.51
C LEU A 246 -25.28 17.99 -8.77
N HIS A 247 -24.23 18.73 -9.14
CA HIS A 247 -24.14 19.40 -10.43
C HIS A 247 -22.99 18.84 -11.25
N GLY A 248 -23.12 18.89 -12.57
CA GLY A 248 -22.06 18.59 -13.51
C GLY A 248 -21.72 19.81 -14.38
N GLN A 249 -20.44 20.04 -14.62
CA GLN A 249 -19.97 21.05 -15.55
C GLN A 249 -19.70 20.42 -16.91
N ARG A 250 -20.44 20.85 -17.93
CA ARG A 250 -20.27 20.34 -19.30
C ARG A 250 -18.94 20.81 -19.90
N THR A 251 -18.42 20.07 -20.87
CA THR A 251 -17.21 20.47 -21.63
C THR A 251 -17.40 21.79 -22.36
N ASN A 252 -18.55 21.94 -23.03
CA ASN A 252 -18.91 23.07 -23.88
C ASN A 252 -20.00 23.97 -23.27
N GLY A 253 -20.19 23.94 -21.95
CA GLY A 253 -21.32 24.61 -21.30
C GLY A 253 -21.10 24.96 -19.83
N GLY A 254 -22.16 25.45 -19.20
CA GLY A 254 -22.19 25.80 -17.79
C GLY A 254 -22.36 24.60 -16.85
N TRP A 255 -22.62 24.91 -15.59
CA TRP A 255 -23.06 23.93 -14.59
C TRP A 255 -24.54 23.61 -14.80
N GLU A 256 -24.88 22.31 -14.80
CA GLU A 256 -26.25 21.83 -14.80
C GLU A 256 -26.51 20.96 -13.57
N GLN A 257 -27.72 21.07 -13.01
CA GLN A 257 -28.16 20.22 -11.91
C GLN A 257 -28.46 18.81 -12.43
N ILE A 258 -27.89 17.80 -11.80
CA ILE A 258 -28.07 16.38 -12.16
C ILE A 258 -29.09 15.72 -11.24
N ALA A 259 -28.88 15.83 -9.92
CA ALA A 259 -29.70 15.15 -8.91
C ALA A 259 -29.59 15.85 -7.55
N THR A 260 -30.51 15.59 -6.64
CA THR A 260 -30.51 16.15 -5.28
C THR A 260 -31.02 15.11 -4.28
N TYR A 261 -30.70 15.31 -3.00
CA TYR A 261 -31.49 14.80 -1.90
C TYR A 261 -31.81 15.91 -0.92
N ASN A 262 -32.93 15.76 -0.23
CA ASN A 262 -33.35 16.66 0.82
C ASN A 262 -33.84 15.84 2.02
N ALA A 263 -33.17 16.01 3.16
CA ALA A 263 -33.62 15.46 4.43
C ALA A 263 -34.61 16.44 5.10
N ASN A 264 -35.64 15.92 5.76
CA ASN A 264 -36.70 16.77 6.31
C ASN A 264 -36.22 17.61 7.49
N ASN A 265 -35.31 17.09 8.30
CA ASN A 265 -34.75 17.75 9.48
C ASN A 265 -33.28 17.33 9.72
N GLN A 266 -32.68 17.77 10.84
CA GLN A 266 -31.27 17.48 11.18
C GLN A 266 -31.11 16.45 12.32
N ASP A 267 -32.16 15.71 12.68
CA ASP A 267 -32.02 14.66 13.69
C ASP A 267 -31.29 13.43 13.12
N PHE A 268 -30.70 12.62 14.00
CA PHE A 268 -29.89 11.48 13.58
C PHE A 268 -30.70 10.43 12.81
N ALA A 269 -31.94 10.15 13.22
CA ALA A 269 -32.78 9.12 12.61
C ALA A 269 -33.15 9.48 11.17
N GLU A 270 -33.32 10.77 10.88
CA GLU A 270 -33.54 11.27 9.53
C GLU A 270 -32.24 11.29 8.72
N LEU A 271 -31.18 11.92 9.25
CA LEU A 271 -29.93 12.10 8.51
C LEU A 271 -29.26 10.77 8.17
N SER A 272 -29.31 9.78 9.07
CA SER A 272 -28.69 8.45 8.86
C SER A 272 -29.22 7.71 7.63
N LYS A 273 -30.42 8.03 7.13
CA LYS A 273 -30.96 7.50 5.87
C LYS A 273 -30.16 7.95 4.64
N PHE A 274 -29.42 9.04 4.76
CA PHE A 274 -28.59 9.63 3.71
C PHE A 274 -27.09 9.38 3.91
N LYS A 275 -26.73 8.48 4.84
CA LYS A 275 -25.32 8.14 5.09
C LYS A 275 -24.65 7.55 3.83
N ASP A 276 -25.39 6.75 3.06
CA ASP A 276 -24.96 6.18 1.79
C ASP A 276 -25.98 6.60 0.72
N TYR A 277 -25.81 7.80 0.15
CA TYR A 277 -26.79 8.32 -0.82
C TYR A 277 -26.30 8.17 -2.26
N LYS A 278 -27.12 7.50 -3.08
CA LYS A 278 -26.88 7.31 -4.50
C LYS A 278 -27.58 8.39 -5.35
N PHE A 279 -26.81 9.34 -5.85
CA PHE A 279 -27.25 10.27 -6.90
C PHE A 279 -27.28 9.55 -8.25
N LYS A 280 -28.49 9.21 -8.72
CA LYS A 280 -28.67 8.63 -10.06
C LYS A 280 -28.62 9.73 -11.13
N VAL A 281 -27.85 9.52 -12.18
CA VAL A 281 -27.86 10.42 -13.35
C VAL A 281 -29.14 10.13 -14.17
N PRO A 282 -29.95 11.14 -14.50
CA PRO A 282 -31.15 10.96 -15.32
C PRO A 282 -30.84 10.38 -16.71
N GLN A 283 -31.78 9.61 -17.28
CA GLN A 283 -31.59 8.91 -18.55
C GLN A 283 -31.17 9.84 -19.70
N ASN A 284 -31.75 11.05 -19.76
CA ASN A 284 -31.44 12.06 -20.77
C ASN A 284 -30.06 12.73 -20.57
N MET A 285 -29.38 12.48 -19.44
CA MET A 285 -28.06 13.02 -19.11
C MET A 285 -26.94 11.96 -19.13
N LEU A 286 -27.24 10.67 -19.31
CA LEU A 286 -26.21 9.60 -19.27
C LEU A 286 -25.15 9.72 -20.37
N ASN A 287 -25.48 10.37 -21.49
CA ASN A 287 -24.55 10.63 -22.58
C ASN A 287 -23.80 11.96 -22.43
N ASN A 288 -24.07 12.72 -21.36
CA ASN A 288 -23.38 13.97 -21.11
C ASN A 288 -21.98 13.70 -20.57
N GLU A 289 -20.97 14.28 -21.23
CA GLU A 289 -19.61 14.38 -20.71
C GLU A 289 -19.46 15.61 -19.81
N TYR A 290 -18.87 15.36 -18.65
CA TYR A 290 -18.60 16.35 -17.62
C TYR A 290 -17.09 16.47 -17.39
N LYS A 291 -16.59 17.71 -17.37
CA LYS A 291 -15.18 17.98 -17.00
C LYS A 291 -15.00 18.13 -15.48
N ALA A 292 -16.10 18.40 -14.77
CA ALA A 292 -16.12 18.44 -13.32
C ALA A 292 -17.52 18.12 -12.81
N ILE A 293 -17.59 17.69 -11.56
CA ILE A 293 -18.83 17.58 -10.78
C ILE A 293 -18.66 18.30 -9.45
N THR A 294 -19.78 18.69 -8.83
CA THR A 294 -19.77 19.27 -7.49
C THR A 294 -20.95 18.78 -6.67
N LEU A 295 -20.69 18.45 -5.42
CA LEU A 295 -21.70 18.26 -4.39
C LEU A 295 -21.87 19.57 -3.64
N LYS A 296 -23.00 20.24 -3.89
CA LYS A 296 -23.29 21.58 -3.39
C LYS A 296 -24.38 21.55 -2.31
N SER A 297 -24.11 22.16 -1.17
CA SER A 297 -25.09 22.39 -0.11
C SER A 297 -26.14 23.44 -0.51
N ASN A 298 -27.40 23.11 -0.27
CA ASN A 298 -28.53 24.00 -0.59
C ASN A 298 -28.85 24.98 0.55
N GLU A 299 -28.44 24.66 1.77
CA GLU A 299 -28.68 25.45 2.98
C GLU A 299 -27.54 25.31 3.98
N GLN A 300 -27.49 26.22 4.95
CA GLN A 300 -26.60 26.09 6.09
C GLN A 300 -27.04 24.93 6.97
N THR A 301 -26.07 24.14 7.42
CA THR A 301 -26.27 23.06 8.38
C THR A 301 -25.84 23.50 9.77
N ASN A 302 -26.23 22.75 10.81
CA ASN A 302 -25.71 22.93 12.16
C ASN A 302 -24.63 21.90 12.51
N THR A 303 -23.96 21.32 11.50
CA THR A 303 -22.95 20.28 11.70
C THR A 303 -21.76 20.44 10.74
N TRP A 304 -20.70 19.67 10.98
CA TRP A 304 -19.63 19.47 10.01
C TRP A 304 -20.01 18.38 9.01
N TRP A 305 -19.27 18.31 7.91
CA TRP A 305 -19.43 17.24 6.93
C TRP A 305 -18.25 16.30 6.98
N ALA A 306 -18.47 15.08 7.45
CA ALA A 306 -17.46 14.02 7.39
C ALA A 306 -17.79 13.12 6.20
N VAL A 307 -16.96 13.24 5.16
CA VAL A 307 -17.10 12.47 3.92
C VAL A 307 -16.27 11.22 4.08
N LYS A 308 -16.91 10.04 4.04
CA LYS A 308 -16.20 8.76 4.10
C LYS A 308 -15.58 8.43 2.75
N ASP A 309 -16.31 8.66 1.66
CA ASP A 309 -15.83 8.53 0.28
C ASP A 309 -16.90 9.10 -0.69
N VAL A 310 -16.48 9.40 -1.92
CA VAL A 310 -17.35 9.75 -3.04
C VAL A 310 -17.06 8.78 -4.19
N GLU A 311 -17.87 7.74 -4.29
CA GLU A 311 -17.76 6.77 -5.39
C GLU A 311 -18.34 7.36 -6.66
N ILE A 312 -17.47 7.81 -7.57
CA ILE A 312 -17.87 8.27 -8.91
C ILE A 312 -17.89 7.06 -9.85
N VAL A 313 -19.05 6.73 -10.41
CA VAL A 313 -19.18 5.60 -11.34
C VAL A 313 -19.48 6.10 -12.75
N SER A 314 -18.61 5.76 -13.69
CA SER A 314 -18.78 6.10 -15.11
C SER A 314 -19.92 5.30 -15.77
N ASN A 315 -20.34 5.72 -16.96
CA ASN A 315 -21.34 4.99 -17.75
C ASN A 315 -20.87 3.58 -18.18
N GLU A 316 -19.57 3.34 -18.23
CA GLU A 316 -18.93 2.03 -18.45
C GLU A 316 -18.83 1.19 -17.15
N GLU A 317 -19.45 1.64 -16.07
CA GLU A 317 -19.40 1.00 -14.74
C GLU A 317 -18.02 0.95 -14.09
N LYS A 318 -17.09 1.80 -14.53
CA LYS A 318 -15.77 1.95 -13.89
C LYS A 318 -15.86 2.96 -12.74
N LYS A 319 -15.37 2.59 -11.56
CA LYS A 319 -15.24 3.50 -10.41
C LYS A 319 -14.03 4.41 -10.61
N ILE A 320 -14.17 5.72 -10.51
CA ILE A 320 -13.08 6.69 -10.62
C ILE A 320 -12.75 7.21 -9.23
N PHE A 321 -11.51 6.99 -8.80
CA PHE A 321 -11.00 7.39 -7.49
C PHE A 321 -9.47 7.51 -7.51
N ILE A 322 -8.91 8.07 -6.45
CA ILE A 322 -7.46 8.14 -6.20
C ILE A 322 -7.03 6.79 -5.63
N GLU A 323 -6.25 6.04 -6.40
CA GLU A 323 -5.85 4.67 -6.09
C GLU A 323 -4.67 4.65 -5.10
N THR A 324 -4.88 5.15 -3.89
CA THR A 324 -3.85 5.17 -2.84
C THR A 324 -3.46 3.73 -2.48
N PRO A 325 -2.19 3.31 -2.61
CA PRO A 325 -1.81 1.92 -2.40
C PRO A 325 -2.01 1.43 -0.96
N VAL A 326 -1.79 2.32 0.00
CA VAL A 326 -2.05 2.09 1.43
C VAL A 326 -2.60 3.36 2.06
N VAL A 327 -3.76 3.27 2.70
CA VAL A 327 -4.36 4.34 3.51
C VAL A 327 -3.96 4.14 4.97
N VAL A 328 -3.49 5.20 5.64
CA VAL A 328 -2.95 5.13 7.00
C VAL A 328 -3.70 6.07 7.94
N SER A 329 -4.16 5.54 9.07
CA SER A 329 -4.84 6.30 10.13
C SER A 329 -4.44 5.80 11.50
N THR A 330 -4.41 6.71 12.49
CA THR A 330 -4.24 6.35 13.90
C THR A 330 -5.59 6.14 14.62
N VAL A 331 -6.69 6.23 13.87
CA VAL A 331 -8.06 6.26 14.39
C VAL A 331 -8.95 5.37 13.52
N ASP A 332 -9.71 4.48 14.16
CA ASP A 332 -10.84 3.78 13.54
C ASP A 332 -12.05 4.73 13.45
N GLN A 333 -12.91 4.59 12.42
CA GLN A 333 -14.08 5.44 12.19
C GLN A 333 -14.94 5.65 13.45
N ARG A 334 -15.08 4.64 14.33
CA ARG A 334 -15.86 4.74 15.58
C ARG A 334 -15.32 5.78 16.57
N GLN A 335 -14.11 6.25 16.35
CA GLN A 335 -13.36 7.14 17.23
C GLN A 335 -12.96 8.46 16.54
N LEU A 336 -13.57 8.77 15.39
CA LEU A 336 -13.29 9.95 14.57
C LEU A 336 -13.13 11.26 15.36
N LEU A 337 -13.82 11.40 16.49
CA LEU A 337 -13.78 12.60 17.35
C LEU A 337 -13.31 12.34 18.78
N ASN A 338 -12.60 11.25 19.04
CA ASN A 338 -12.09 10.94 20.37
C ASN A 338 -10.84 11.77 20.68
N THR A 339 -10.68 12.17 21.95
CA THR A 339 -9.68 13.16 22.37
C THR A 339 -8.28 12.64 22.65
N ALA A 340 -8.08 11.33 22.64
CA ALA A 340 -6.85 10.71 23.11
C ALA A 340 -5.98 9.96 22.07
N PRO A 341 -6.21 9.98 20.74
CA PRO A 341 -5.52 9.08 19.81
C PRO A 341 -4.01 9.34 19.70
N LEU A 342 -3.32 8.41 19.04
CA LEU A 342 -1.95 8.62 18.58
C LEU A 342 -1.92 9.73 17.50
N THR A 343 -0.94 10.62 17.57
CA THR A 343 -0.81 11.79 16.69
C THR A 343 0.62 11.95 16.17
N TYR A 344 0.80 12.65 15.04
CA TYR A 344 2.13 13.01 14.57
C TYR A 344 2.80 14.03 15.52
N LYS A 345 4.09 13.84 15.81
CA LYS A 345 4.84 14.71 16.73
C LYS A 345 5.07 16.10 16.10
N ASN A 346 4.71 17.17 16.80
CA ASN A 346 4.84 18.57 16.34
C ASN A 346 5.70 19.41 17.32
N PRO A 347 6.59 20.34 16.90
CA PRO A 347 7.09 20.62 15.56
C PRO A 347 8.53 20.09 15.41
N SER A 348 8.71 18.85 14.97
CA SER A 348 9.96 18.55 14.27
C SER A 348 9.96 19.35 12.97
N THR A 349 11.14 19.66 12.44
CA THR A 349 11.31 20.30 11.11
C THR A 349 10.81 19.42 9.94
N GLU A 350 10.28 18.24 10.24
CA GLU A 350 9.91 17.22 9.27
C GLU A 350 8.38 17.12 9.18
N THR A 351 7.88 17.16 7.95
CA THR A 351 6.47 16.94 7.67
C THR A 351 6.22 15.44 7.53
N TYR A 352 5.22 14.93 8.23
CA TYR A 352 4.72 13.57 8.03
C TYR A 352 4.52 13.27 6.54
N LYS A 353 4.98 12.10 6.10
CA LYS A 353 4.66 11.54 4.78
C LYS A 353 4.44 10.04 4.90
N LYS A 354 3.29 9.57 4.43
CA LYS A 354 2.95 8.13 4.46
C LYS A 354 3.91 7.31 3.58
N GLU A 355 4.46 7.94 2.56
CA GLU A 355 5.45 7.38 1.66
C GLU A 355 6.72 6.94 2.43
N TYR A 356 7.12 7.67 3.48
CA TYR A 356 8.26 7.31 4.33
C TYR A 356 8.07 6.03 5.15
N LEU A 357 6.86 5.47 5.19
CA LEU A 357 6.62 4.19 5.85
C LEU A 357 6.94 3.00 4.94
N PHE A 358 7.11 3.22 3.63
CA PHE A 358 7.21 2.18 2.61
C PHE A 358 8.17 2.55 1.47
N ASP A 359 9.16 3.41 1.73
CA ASP A 359 10.13 3.87 0.74
C ASP A 359 11.44 3.09 0.78
N ASN A 360 11.52 2.02 1.60
CA ASN A 360 12.68 1.15 1.72
C ASN A 360 13.95 1.92 2.12
N ASN A 361 13.78 2.97 2.93
CA ASN A 361 14.84 3.85 3.38
C ASN A 361 14.71 4.15 4.87
N GLU A 362 15.64 3.65 5.69
CA GLU A 362 15.59 3.85 7.15
C GLU A 362 16.00 5.27 7.61
N SER A 363 16.44 6.13 6.68
CA SER A 363 16.81 7.52 6.95
C SER A 363 15.63 8.49 6.91
N THR A 364 14.54 8.10 6.23
CA THR A 364 13.23 8.75 6.26
C THR A 364 12.41 8.09 7.36
N PHE A 365 11.53 8.85 8.02
CA PHE A 365 10.78 8.32 9.15
C PHE A 365 9.54 9.15 9.47
N ASN A 366 8.64 8.56 10.26
CA ASN A 366 7.54 9.26 10.90
C ASN A 366 7.62 9.06 12.41
N THR A 367 7.50 10.16 13.17
CA THR A 367 7.44 10.12 14.63
C THR A 367 6.02 10.37 15.12
N TYR A 368 5.56 9.53 16.03
CA TYR A 368 4.24 9.56 16.62
C TYR A 368 4.31 9.77 18.14
N GLN A 369 3.26 10.34 18.72
CA GLN A 369 3.12 10.51 20.16
C GLN A 369 1.64 10.44 20.55
N ASN A 370 1.35 9.93 21.75
CA ASN A 370 0.02 10.05 22.33
C ASN A 370 -0.29 11.52 22.60
N SER A 371 -1.56 11.92 22.43
CA SER A 371 -1.98 13.30 22.68
C SER A 371 -1.62 13.75 24.11
N THR A 372 -1.25 15.03 24.28
CA THR A 372 -0.77 15.63 25.54
C THR A 372 -1.81 15.73 26.65
N TYR A 373 -3.06 15.31 26.43
CA TYR A 373 -4.21 15.71 27.25
C TYR A 373 -4.83 14.63 28.13
N SER A 374 -4.43 13.36 28.07
CA SER A 374 -5.04 12.30 28.91
C SER A 374 -4.04 11.60 29.83
N GLU A 375 -4.38 11.51 31.12
CA GLU A 375 -3.64 10.76 32.15
C GLU A 375 -3.83 9.23 32.05
N VAL A 376 -4.82 8.77 31.27
CA VAL A 376 -5.10 7.36 31.01
C VAL A 376 -4.73 7.05 29.57
N GLU A 377 -3.58 6.42 29.39
CA GLU A 377 -3.07 6.05 28.07
C GLU A 377 -3.64 4.69 27.66
N ARG A 378 -4.43 4.67 26.58
CA ARG A 378 -4.79 3.44 25.88
C ARG A 378 -3.77 3.21 24.78
N SER A 379 -3.48 1.96 24.48
CA SER A 379 -2.78 1.64 23.24
C SER A 379 -3.65 2.02 22.05
N TRP A 380 -3.17 2.97 21.24
CA TRP A 380 -3.81 3.37 20.01
C TRP A 380 -3.08 2.74 18.81
N PRO A 381 -3.81 2.07 17.90
CA PRO A 381 -3.20 1.49 16.72
C PRO A 381 -2.73 2.56 15.73
N ILE A 382 -1.73 2.21 14.93
CA ILE A 382 -1.64 2.69 13.55
C ILE A 382 -2.26 1.64 12.65
N ILE A 383 -3.25 2.03 11.86
CA ILE A 383 -4.06 1.18 11.00
C ILE A 383 -3.73 1.48 9.54
N PHE A 384 -3.58 0.44 8.75
CA PHE A 384 -3.24 0.47 7.34
C PHE A 384 -4.27 -0.33 6.55
N ASP A 385 -4.91 0.29 5.57
CA ASP A 385 -5.76 -0.41 4.59
C ASP A 385 -5.07 -0.46 3.24
N PHE A 386 -4.97 -1.65 2.67
CA PHE A 386 -4.41 -1.85 1.35
C PHE A 386 -5.45 -1.54 0.27
N LEU A 387 -5.00 -0.98 -0.86
CA LEU A 387 -5.83 -0.74 -2.04
C LEU A 387 -6.62 -1.98 -2.46
N LYS A 388 -5.97 -3.15 -2.37
CA LYS A 388 -6.57 -4.47 -2.58
C LYS A 388 -6.05 -5.43 -1.52
N PRO A 389 -6.82 -6.46 -1.15
CA PRO A 389 -6.33 -7.56 -0.34
C PRO A 389 -5.12 -8.23 -1.01
N MET A 390 -4.06 -8.50 -0.26
CA MET A 390 -2.84 -9.16 -0.75
C MET A 390 -2.38 -10.31 0.15
N ASN A 391 -1.63 -11.23 -0.45
CA ASN A 391 -0.89 -12.23 0.32
C ASN A 391 0.27 -11.55 1.05
N ILE A 392 0.55 -12.00 2.28
CA ILE A 392 1.67 -11.50 3.07
C ILE A 392 2.46 -12.71 3.55
N HIS A 393 3.72 -12.78 3.17
CA HIS A 393 4.68 -13.75 3.67
C HIS A 393 5.33 -13.25 4.96
N SER A 394 5.73 -11.99 5.01
CA SER A 394 6.40 -11.43 6.19
C SER A 394 6.27 -9.92 6.30
N ILE A 395 6.36 -9.43 7.54
CA ILE A 395 6.38 -8.01 7.89
C ILE A 395 7.62 -7.74 8.74
N ASN A 396 8.39 -6.72 8.38
CA ASN A 396 9.42 -6.16 9.24
C ASN A 396 9.09 -4.69 9.51
N LEU A 397 8.87 -4.36 10.76
CA LEU A 397 8.76 -2.97 11.22
C LEU A 397 10.12 -2.54 11.77
N LYS A 398 10.71 -1.53 11.13
CA LYS A 398 12.00 -0.95 11.54
C LYS A 398 11.76 0.36 12.29
N GLN A 399 12.41 0.47 13.44
CA GLN A 399 12.22 1.52 14.42
C GLN A 399 13.56 2.16 14.78
N ASP A 400 13.51 3.39 15.27
CA ASP A 400 14.66 4.06 15.86
C ASP A 400 15.12 3.37 17.15
N ALA A 401 16.42 3.35 17.43
CA ALA A 401 16.98 2.67 18.59
C ALA A 401 16.54 3.28 19.94
N LEU A 402 16.27 4.59 19.97
CA LEU A 402 15.89 5.36 21.17
C LEU A 402 14.37 5.57 21.26
N LEU A 403 13.71 5.70 20.12
CA LEU A 403 12.26 5.94 19.99
C LEU A 403 11.51 4.68 19.54
N LYS A 404 11.99 3.49 19.90
CA LYS A 404 11.30 2.21 19.63
C LYS A 404 10.16 1.94 20.60
N LEU A 405 9.17 1.20 20.12
CA LEU A 405 8.24 0.45 20.97
C LEU A 405 8.86 -0.90 21.35
N PRO A 406 9.14 -1.17 22.65
CA PRO A 406 9.76 -2.42 23.10
C PRO A 406 8.80 -3.62 23.06
N ARG A 407 7.49 -3.36 22.96
CA ARG A 407 6.43 -4.36 22.92
C ARG A 407 5.41 -3.95 21.89
N LEU A 408 5.14 -4.81 20.93
CA LEU A 408 4.26 -4.53 19.80
C LEU A 408 3.33 -5.71 19.49
N LYS A 409 2.06 -5.41 19.26
CA LYS A 409 1.09 -6.29 18.66
C LYS A 409 0.95 -5.91 17.19
N MET A 410 1.28 -6.85 16.31
CA MET A 410 0.98 -6.76 14.88
C MET A 410 -0.32 -7.53 14.62
N ILE A 411 -1.26 -6.92 13.90
CA ILE A 411 -2.55 -7.53 13.62
C ILE A 411 -2.80 -7.46 12.12
N LEU A 412 -3.07 -8.61 11.51
CA LEU A 412 -3.56 -8.69 10.14
C LEU A 412 -5.04 -9.03 10.15
N VAL A 413 -5.81 -8.39 9.27
CA VAL A 413 -7.23 -8.66 9.11
C VAL A 413 -7.48 -9.17 7.69
N ASP A 414 -8.06 -10.37 7.58
CA ASP A 414 -8.38 -10.97 6.30
C ASP A 414 -9.66 -10.38 5.68
N GLU A 415 -9.99 -10.83 4.46
CA GLU A 415 -11.18 -10.36 3.74
C GLU A 415 -12.48 -10.61 4.53
N GLU A 416 -12.53 -11.70 5.30
CA GLU A 416 -13.67 -12.15 6.12
C GLU A 416 -13.74 -11.44 7.49
N ASN A 417 -12.80 -10.55 7.79
CA ASN A 417 -12.63 -9.84 9.06
C ASN A 417 -12.11 -10.69 10.22
N HIS A 418 -11.49 -11.83 9.95
CA HIS A 418 -10.76 -12.55 10.98
C HIS A 418 -9.41 -11.87 11.25
N GLU A 419 -9.08 -11.74 12.54
CA GLU A 419 -7.80 -11.16 12.98
C GLU A 419 -6.76 -12.26 13.24
N VAL A 420 -5.58 -12.11 12.66
CA VAL A 420 -4.38 -12.86 12.99
C VAL A 420 -3.46 -11.93 13.78
N VAL A 421 -3.04 -12.37 14.96
CA VAL A 421 -2.31 -11.53 15.92
C VAL A 421 -0.93 -12.11 16.21
N LYS A 422 0.10 -11.26 16.11
CA LYS A 422 1.43 -11.56 16.62
C LYS A 422 1.81 -10.57 17.71
N GLN A 423 2.11 -11.10 18.89
CA GLN A 423 2.71 -10.34 19.99
C GLN A 423 4.24 -10.51 19.93
N LEU A 424 4.93 -9.38 20.08
CA LEU A 424 6.38 -9.29 20.07
C LEU A 424 6.83 -8.52 21.31
N ASP A 425 7.83 -9.06 22.01
CA ASP A 425 8.35 -8.57 23.29
C ASP A 425 9.85 -8.28 23.19
N ASN A 426 10.36 -7.46 24.11
CA ASN A 426 11.78 -7.14 24.26
C ASN A 426 12.45 -6.71 22.93
N LEU A 427 11.72 -5.90 22.15
CA LEU A 427 12.15 -5.45 20.85
C LEU A 427 13.27 -4.40 20.97
N GLU A 428 14.31 -4.58 20.15
CA GLU A 428 15.28 -3.53 19.83
C GLU A 428 14.74 -2.70 18.64
N THR A 429 15.50 -2.52 17.56
CA THR A 429 15.10 -1.72 16.40
C THR A 429 14.17 -2.45 15.44
N LEU A 430 14.12 -3.78 15.49
CA LEU A 430 13.42 -4.60 14.50
C LEU A 430 12.33 -5.43 15.14
N ALA A 431 11.10 -5.28 14.65
CA ALA A 431 10.00 -6.17 14.96
C ALA A 431 9.64 -6.98 13.69
N SER A 432 9.88 -8.29 13.73
CA SER A 432 9.71 -9.18 12.57
C SER A 432 8.62 -10.21 12.80
N TRP A 433 7.80 -10.42 11.77
CA TRP A 433 6.79 -11.45 11.72
C TRP A 433 6.81 -12.16 10.37
N LYS A 434 7.27 -13.42 10.37
CA LYS A 434 7.07 -14.35 9.26
C LYS A 434 5.77 -15.11 9.49
N LEU A 435 4.85 -15.08 8.53
CA LEU A 435 3.57 -15.77 8.66
C LEU A 435 3.75 -17.28 8.50
N GLU A 436 2.97 -18.03 9.28
CA GLU A 436 2.87 -19.47 9.16
C GLU A 436 2.16 -19.86 7.86
N SER A 437 2.45 -21.06 7.34
CA SER A 437 1.97 -21.52 6.03
C SER A 437 0.44 -21.48 5.88
N GLU A 438 -0.30 -21.74 6.97
CA GLU A 438 -1.77 -21.65 6.97
C GLU A 438 -2.31 -20.24 6.75
N HIS A 439 -1.53 -19.21 7.12
CA HIS A 439 -1.91 -17.81 6.96
C HIS A 439 -1.33 -17.20 5.68
N ALA A 440 -0.20 -17.71 5.18
CA ALA A 440 0.44 -17.19 3.96
C ALA A 440 -0.46 -17.31 2.71
N ASN A 441 -1.36 -18.29 2.66
CA ASN A 441 -2.32 -18.47 1.57
C ASN A 441 -3.54 -17.54 1.65
N LYS A 442 -3.74 -16.85 2.78
CA LYS A 442 -4.83 -15.88 2.95
C LYS A 442 -4.46 -14.54 2.35
N LYS A 443 -5.48 -13.77 1.97
CA LYS A 443 -5.35 -12.38 1.59
C LYS A 443 -5.77 -11.48 2.74
N PHE A 444 -4.95 -10.48 3.02
CA PHE A 444 -5.17 -9.51 4.08
C PHE A 444 -5.48 -8.15 3.47
N LYS A 445 -6.51 -7.50 4.01
CA LYS A 445 -6.94 -6.15 3.58
C LYS A 445 -6.42 -5.05 4.50
N ARG A 446 -6.06 -5.40 5.74
CA ARG A 446 -5.64 -4.46 6.77
C ARG A 446 -4.50 -4.99 7.62
N LEU A 447 -3.61 -4.06 8.01
CA LEU A 447 -2.54 -4.25 8.98
C LEU A 447 -2.72 -3.23 10.12
N LYS A 448 -2.45 -3.63 11.37
CA LYS A 448 -2.42 -2.74 12.52
C LYS A 448 -1.16 -2.96 13.35
N PHE A 449 -0.63 -1.86 13.88
CA PHE A 449 0.43 -1.85 14.89
C PHE A 449 -0.07 -1.21 16.16
N GLU A 450 -0.05 -1.96 17.26
CA GLU A 450 -0.51 -1.51 18.58
C GLU A 450 0.60 -1.76 19.60
N TYR A 451 0.87 -0.80 20.47
CA TYR A 451 1.66 -1.09 21.68
C TYR A 451 0.86 -1.99 22.63
N TYR A 452 1.48 -2.73 23.53
CA TYR A 452 0.73 -3.38 24.63
C TYR A 452 1.54 -3.40 25.93
N GLY A 453 0.85 -3.14 27.04
CA GLY A 453 1.45 -3.04 28.39
C GLY A 453 1.65 -4.40 29.07
N GLU A 454 2.34 -4.39 30.22
CA GLU A 454 2.50 -5.57 31.10
C GLU A 454 1.29 -5.72 32.03
N GLY A 455 0.66 -6.89 32.04
CA GLY A 455 -0.46 -7.20 32.95
C GLY A 455 -1.69 -6.28 32.80
N ASN A 456 -2.40 -6.03 33.90
CA ASN A 456 -3.52 -5.08 33.97
C ASN A 456 -3.07 -3.61 33.91
N ASP A 457 -1.75 -3.34 33.83
CA ASP A 457 -1.21 -2.00 33.80
C ASP A 457 -1.11 -1.52 32.34
N GLN A 458 -2.21 -0.98 31.82
CA GLN A 458 -2.28 -0.39 30.47
C GLN A 458 -1.47 0.91 30.33
N ARG A 459 -0.70 1.32 31.35
CA ARG A 459 0.10 2.55 31.32
C ARG A 459 1.26 2.40 30.34
N THR A 460 1.07 2.95 29.15
CA THR A 460 2.08 3.00 28.08
C THR A 460 3.09 4.12 28.33
N THR A 461 4.13 4.19 27.49
CA THR A 461 5.12 5.27 27.53
C THR A 461 4.54 6.56 26.93
N LYS A 462 4.48 7.66 27.69
CA LYS A 462 4.30 9.05 27.19
C LYS A 462 5.32 9.48 26.13
N LYS A 463 6.31 8.65 25.85
CA LYS A 463 7.43 8.98 24.98
C LYS A 463 6.98 8.86 23.53
N PRO A 464 7.45 9.76 22.66
CA PRO A 464 7.25 9.59 21.24
C PRO A 464 7.93 8.30 20.77
N TRP A 465 7.40 7.72 19.71
CA TRP A 465 7.98 6.57 19.04
C TRP A 465 8.10 6.83 17.54
N GLN A 466 9.02 6.15 16.88
CA GLN A 466 9.39 6.42 15.50
C GLN A 466 9.37 5.14 14.68
N ILE A 467 8.74 5.21 13.50
CA ILE A 467 8.82 4.20 12.46
C ILE A 467 9.73 4.74 11.37
N ASN A 468 10.79 4.00 11.06
CA ASN A 468 11.69 4.33 9.97
C ASN A 468 11.23 3.68 8.66
N ASP A 469 10.77 2.43 8.69
CA ASP A 469 10.38 1.71 7.48
C ASP A 469 9.49 0.50 7.85
N ILE A 470 8.65 0.09 6.91
CA ILE A 470 7.85 -1.13 6.98
C ILE A 470 8.09 -1.94 5.70
N GLU A 471 8.82 -3.03 5.84
CA GLU A 471 8.94 -4.00 4.76
C GLU A 471 7.76 -4.98 4.84
N ILE A 472 6.98 -5.05 3.78
CA ILE A 472 5.95 -6.08 3.62
C ILE A 472 6.33 -6.92 2.40
N LEU A 473 6.38 -8.23 2.54
CA LEU A 473 6.74 -9.16 1.48
C LEU A 473 5.63 -10.16 1.24
#